data_AF-A0A6P0JT40-F1
#
_entry.id   AF-A0A6P0JT40-F1
#
_cell.length_a   1.000
_cell.length_b   1.000
_cell.length_c   1.000
_cell.angle_alpha   90.00
_cell.angle_beta   90.00
_cell.angle_gamma   90.00
#
_symmetry.space_group_name_H-M   'P 1'
#
loop_
_entity.id
_entity.type
_entity.pdbx_description
1 polymer ?
#
loop_
_entity_poly.entity_id
_entity_poly.type
_entity_poly.pdbx_seq_one_letter_code
_entity_poly.pdbx_strand_id
1 'polypeptide(L)' 'MLIDQILQELQHLPEDKLAEIYDLIHHYRLGLNQETDQPRTPGLLTGQLSDSFFDPLPEEELQQWE' A
#
# COMPACT_ATOMS: atom_id res chain seq x y z
N MET A 1 20.80 -15.90 -10.91
CA MET A 1 21.11 -14.58 -10.29
C MET A 1 20.83 -14.66 -8.78
N LEU A 2 21.34 -13.71 -7.98
CA LEU A 2 21.09 -13.66 -6.53
C LEU A 2 19.59 -13.68 -6.20
N ILE A 3 18.77 -13.01 -7.03
CA ILE A 3 17.30 -12.99 -6.90
C ILE A 3 16.69 -14.38 -7.04
N ASP A 4 17.14 -15.20 -7.99
CA ASP A 4 16.60 -16.54 -8.21
C ASP A 4 16.90 -17.47 -7.02
N GLN A 5 18.08 -17.32 -6.42
CA GLN A 5 18.47 -18.07 -5.22
C GLN A 5 17.61 -17.68 -4.02
N ILE A 6 17.37 -16.37 -3.83
CA ILE A 6 16.45 -15.88 -2.79
C ILE A 6 15.05 -16.44 -3.01
N LEU A 7 14.57 -16.48 -4.26
CA LEU A 7 13.23 -16.98 -4.58
C LEU A 7 13.10 -18.49 -4.30
N GLN A 8 14.15 -19.27 -4.58
CA GLN A 8 14.18 -20.68 -4.23
C GLN A 8 14.19 -20.91 -2.72
N GLU A 9 14.95 -20.14 -1.95
CA GLU A 9 14.98 -20.26 -0.49
C GLU A 9 13.61 -19.93 0.13
N LEU A 10 12.91 -18.91 -0.38
CA LEU A 10 11.57 -18.56 0.07
C LEU A 10 10.54 -19.67 -0.19
N GLN A 11 10.68 -20.46 -1.25
CA GLN A 11 9.78 -21.59 -1.55
C GLN A 11 9.92 -22.75 -0.57
N HIS A 12 11.06 -22.88 0.11
CA HIS A 12 11.29 -23.93 1.09
C HIS A 12 10.84 -23.52 2.50
N LEU A 13 10.29 -22.31 2.65
CA LEU A 13 9.88 -21.80 3.94
C LEU A 13 8.56 -22.46 4.38
N PRO A 14 8.50 -23.07 5.58
CA PRO A 14 7.28 -23.66 6.10
C PRO A 14 6.16 -22.61 6.23
N GLU A 15 4.97 -22.92 5.70
CA GLU A 15 3.83 -22.00 5.66
C GLU A 15 3.36 -21.61 7.07
N ASP A 16 3.43 -22.53 8.03
CA ASP A 16 3.11 -22.31 9.44
C ASP A 16 4.04 -21.29 10.13
N LYS A 17 5.21 -21.01 9.54
CA LYS A 17 6.15 -19.99 10.01
C LYS A 17 5.99 -18.64 9.32
N LEU A 18 5.19 -18.54 8.26
CA LEU A 18 4.96 -17.27 7.59
C LEU A 18 4.27 -16.25 8.49
N ALA A 19 3.34 -16.70 9.33
CA ALA A 19 2.67 -15.83 10.30
C ALA A 19 3.67 -15.27 11.32
N GLU A 20 4.53 -16.13 11.89
CA GLU A 20 5.56 -15.72 12.86
C GLU A 20 6.57 -14.73 12.23
N ILE A 21 6.98 -14.98 10.99
CA ILE A 21 7.90 -14.09 10.25
C ILE A 21 7.23 -12.77 9.90
N TYR A 22 5.97 -12.81 9.47
CA TYR A 22 5.18 -11.60 9.21
C TYR A 22 5.05 -10.77 10.47
N ASP A 23 4.71 -11.37 11.61
CA ASP A 23 4.57 -10.69 12.89
C ASP A 23 5.88 -10.03 13.32
N LEU A 24 7.00 -10.74 13.15
CA LEU A 24 8.34 -10.21 13.42
C LEU A 24 8.64 -8.98 12.55
N ILE A 25 8.50 -9.11 11.22
CA ILE A 25 8.74 -8.02 10.27
C ILE A 25 7.80 -6.84 10.55
N HIS A 26 6.52 -7.11 10.82
CA HIS A 26 5.52 -6.10 11.12
C HIS A 26 5.85 -5.35 12.40
N HIS A 27 6.22 -6.05 13.47
CA HIS A 27 6.61 -5.43 14.73
C HIS A 27 7.83 -4.52 14.58
N TYR A 28 8.88 -4.99 13.90
CA TYR A 28 10.05 -4.17 13.62
C TYR A 28 9.73 -2.99 12.69
N ARG A 29 8.90 -3.20 11.66
CA ARG A 29 8.43 -2.13 10.78
C ARG A 29 7.65 -1.05 11.56
N LEU A 30 6.81 -1.43 12.53
CA LEU A 30 6.10 -0.48 13.37
C LEU A 30 7.06 0.34 14.23
N GLY A 31 8.07 -0.29 14.82
CA GLY A 31 9.10 0.40 15.60
C GLY A 31 9.99 1.31 14.76
N LEU A 32 10.33 0.91 13.54
CA LEU A 32 11.15 1.69 12.61
C LEU A 32 10.37 2.84 11.94
N ASN A 33 9.05 2.71 11.77
CA ASN A 33 8.20 3.80 11.25
C ASN A 33 7.71 4.77 12.34
N GLN A 34 8.26 4.73 13.56
CA GLN A 34 7.99 5.74 14.58
C GLN A 34 8.66 7.11 14.29
N GLU A 35 9.41 7.22 13.20
CA GLU A 35 9.81 8.51 12.62
C GLU A 35 8.98 8.71 11.34
N THR A 36 7.86 9.41 11.33
CA THR A 36 7.68 10.80 11.72
C THR A 36 6.19 11.03 11.92
N ASP A 37 5.80 11.65 13.04
CA ASP A 37 4.48 12.27 13.23
C ASP A 37 4.34 13.45 12.25
N GLN A 38 4.37 13.18 10.94
CA GLN A 38 3.93 14.16 9.98
C GLN A 38 2.43 14.26 10.16
N PRO A 39 1.91 15.47 10.47
CA PRO A 39 0.48 15.66 10.48
C PRO A 39 -0.05 15.18 9.13
N ARG A 40 -1.08 14.32 9.14
CA ARG A 40 -1.75 13.92 7.90
C ARG A 40 -2.25 15.20 7.26
N THR A 41 -1.56 15.71 6.25
CA THR A 41 -2.01 16.88 5.51
C THR A 41 -3.24 16.44 4.73
N PRO A 42 -4.44 16.98 5.02
CA PRO A 42 -5.60 16.70 4.18
C PRO A 42 -5.30 17.21 2.77
N GLY A 43 -5.56 16.39 1.76
CA GLY A 43 -5.23 16.68 0.36
C GLY A 43 -4.06 15.83 -0.14
N LEU A 44 -4.39 14.69 -0.76
CA LEU A 44 -3.42 13.84 -1.47
C LEU A 44 -2.99 14.46 -2.82
N LEU A 45 -3.72 15.47 -3.28
CA LEU A 45 -3.48 16.14 -4.55
C LEU A 45 -2.39 17.18 -4.40
N THR A 46 -1.25 16.94 -5.05
CA THR A 46 -0.28 17.98 -5.34
C THR A 46 -0.83 18.83 -6.50
N GLY A 47 -1.38 20.01 -6.21
CA GLY A 47 -1.95 20.91 -7.22
C GLY A 47 -3.24 21.58 -6.79
N GLN A 48 -3.88 22.31 -7.71
CA GLN A 48 -5.24 22.84 -7.52
C GLN A 48 -6.23 21.86 -8.11
N LEU A 49 -7.26 21.50 -7.33
CA LEU A 49 -8.38 20.71 -7.81
C LEU A 49 -9.23 21.60 -8.74
N SER A 50 -9.59 21.13 -9.93
CA SER A 50 -10.53 21.86 -10.79
C SER A 50 -11.92 21.83 -10.16
N ASP A 51 -12.69 22.90 -10.33
CA ASP A 51 -14.08 22.97 -9.84
C ASP A 51 -14.93 21.82 -10.39
N SER A 52 -14.60 21.35 -11.60
CA SER A 52 -15.27 20.23 -12.27
C SER A 52 -15.12 18.87 -11.58
N PHE A 53 -14.24 18.73 -10.58
CA PHE A 53 -14.17 17.51 -9.77
C PHE A 53 -15.44 17.31 -8.93
N PHE A 54 -16.10 18.41 -8.54
CA PHE A 54 -17.33 18.38 -7.75
C PHE A 54 -18.59 18.33 -8.59
N ASP A 55 -18.46 18.41 -9.91
CA ASP A 55 -19.59 18.26 -10.82
C ASP A 55 -20.11 16.81 -10.79
N PRO A 56 -21.41 16.60 -11.02
CA PRO A 56 -21.95 15.25 -11.14
C PRO A 56 -21.23 14.48 -12.25
N LEU A 57 -20.93 13.21 -11.97
CA LEU A 57 -20.28 12.32 -12.94
C LEU A 57 -21.13 12.25 -14.22
N PRO A 58 -20.52 12.36 -15.42
CA PRO A 58 -21.25 12.22 -16.68
C PRO A 58 -21.98 10.87 -16.77
N GLU A 59 -23.12 10.85 -17.44
CA GLU A 59 -23.97 9.67 -17.58
C GLU A 59 -23.23 8.53 -18.32
N GLU A 60 -22.32 8.87 -19.24
CA GLU A 60 -21.48 7.89 -19.93
C GLU A 60 -20.46 7.21 -19.01
N GLU A 61 -19.96 7.92 -17.99
CA GLU A 61 -19.06 7.34 -17.00
C GLU A 61 -19.83 6.49 -16.00
N LEU A 62 -21.01 6.92 -15.55
CA LEU A 62 -21.88 6.14 -14.64
C LEU A 62 -22.22 4.76 -15.22
N GLN A 63 -22.51 4.68 -16.51
CA GLN A 63 -22.84 3.42 -17.20
C GLN A 63 -21.70 2.39 -17.18
N GLN A 64 -20.44 2.79 -16.96
CA GLN A 64 -19.32 1.84 -16.87
C GLN A 64 -19.24 1.12 -15.51
N TRP A 65 -20.02 1.56 -14.52
CA TRP A 65 -20.02 1.02 -13.16
C TRP A 65 -21.28 0.21 -12.82
N GLU A 66 -22.24 0.11 -13.74
CA GLU A 66 -23.43 -0.75 -13.67
C GLU A 66 -23.22 -2.07 -14.42
#